data_AF-A0AAU3N142-F1
#
_entry.id   AF-A0AAU3N142-F1
#
_cell.length_a   1.000
_cell.length_b   1.000
_cell.length_c   1.000
_cell.angle_alpha   90.00
_cell.angle_beta   90.00
_cell.angle_gamma   90.00
#
_symmetry.space_group_name_H-M   'P 1'
#
loop_
_entity.id
_entity.type
_entity.pdbx_description
1 polymer ?
#
loop_
_entity_poly.entity_id
_entity_poly.type
_entity_poly.pdbx_seq_one_letter_code
_entity_poly.pdbx_strand_id
1 'polypeptide(L)'
;MAIPATGLTALGDLNGSQHEAAMRRFAVLRPHLEDGVPLSRAAAEAGVACRTAQRWASAYRDRGLGGLVRARRSDTGSSRIPEELRHLVEGLALLRPAPHVTWVHRRAVEVAKEQGWPVPSYSAVYAIVRALDPALVVLAHEGTKRYREVYDLIHRREAEGPNAIWQADHTQLDLWVIAPSGRSARPWLTVVEDDYSRAIAGYAVNLGAPSALNTALALRQAIWRKPDAAWHICGIPAVFYTDHGSDFTSAHIEQAAAELKIRLVFSLPGQPRGRGKIERIMDTVNTLCLSDLPGYAPRGTKDRAGQARLSLAELDHALGVFFVGTYNQRQHSETGHPPQARWEAGAFLPHMPDTLEQLDLLLLTVAKPRKIHADGIHFQSLRYLDPTLAAYVGEDVTIRYDPRDLAEIRVFHQDRYLTRAICPQLAGTTVSLKDITAARNARRRELTGTLRQRTSVVDRLLAVHTTSPGPLVQEPPAGPEEPRPKLRRYREE
;
A
#
# COMPACT_ATOMS: atom_id res chain seq x y z
N MET A 1 -61.73 -5.74 -34.12
CA MET A 1 -61.25 -4.40 -34.52
C MET A 1 -59.82 -4.27 -34.04
N ALA A 2 -58.87 -4.20 -34.97
CA ALA A 2 -57.45 -4.06 -34.66
C ALA A 2 -57.17 -2.64 -34.16
N ILE A 3 -56.50 -2.54 -33.00
CA ILE A 3 -56.04 -1.27 -32.42
C ILE A 3 -54.72 -0.91 -33.14
N PRO A 4 -54.55 0.32 -33.68
CA PRO A 4 -53.29 0.71 -34.30
C PRO A 4 -52.23 0.91 -33.22
N ALA A 5 -51.12 0.18 -33.34
CA ALA A 5 -49.94 0.32 -32.50
C ALA A 5 -49.19 1.62 -32.85
N THR A 6 -49.63 2.74 -32.28
CA THR A 6 -48.91 4.01 -32.36
C THR A 6 -48.72 4.56 -30.96
N GLY A 7 -47.47 4.49 -30.45
CA GLY A 7 -47.03 5.28 -29.30
C GLY A 7 -47.14 4.63 -27.91
N LEU A 8 -46.66 3.40 -27.72
CA LEU A 8 -46.22 3.00 -26.37
C LEU A 8 -45.02 3.87 -26.01
N THR A 9 -45.20 4.87 -25.15
CA THR A 9 -44.07 5.43 -24.41
C THR A 9 -43.51 4.27 -23.60
N ALA A 10 -42.27 3.85 -23.88
CA ALA A 10 -41.70 2.64 -23.31
C ALA A 10 -41.74 2.75 -21.78
N LEU A 11 -42.29 1.72 -21.13
CA LEU A 11 -42.29 1.58 -19.66
C LEU A 11 -40.90 1.77 -19.04
N GLY A 12 -39.83 1.62 -19.83
CA GLY A 12 -38.43 1.82 -19.43
C GLY A 12 -38.03 3.27 -19.11
N ASP A 13 -38.81 4.28 -19.49
CA ASP A 13 -38.44 5.70 -19.28
C ASP A 13 -39.02 6.30 -17.97
N LEU A 14 -39.73 5.50 -17.16
CA LEU A 14 -40.36 5.96 -15.92
C LEU A 14 -39.48 5.67 -14.71
N ASN A 15 -39.19 6.69 -13.90
CA ASN A 15 -38.54 6.49 -12.61
C ASN A 15 -39.50 5.84 -11.58
N GLY A 16 -38.97 5.29 -10.48
CA GLY A 16 -39.76 4.53 -9.51
C GLY A 16 -40.99 5.26 -8.95
N SER A 17 -40.88 6.58 -8.71
CA SER A 17 -42.01 7.38 -8.20
C SER A 17 -43.07 7.67 -9.28
N GLN A 18 -42.65 7.83 -10.54
CA GLN A 18 -43.56 7.96 -11.68
C GLN A 18 -44.30 6.64 -11.96
N HIS A 19 -43.59 5.51 -11.87
CA HIS A 19 -44.18 4.19 -12.01
C HIS A 19 -45.22 3.93 -10.93
N GLU A 20 -44.90 4.21 -9.67
CA GLU A 20 -45.84 4.05 -8.54
C GLU A 20 -47.07 4.96 -8.70
N ALA A 21 -46.89 6.22 -9.12
CA ALA A 21 -48.00 7.12 -9.39
C ALA A 21 -48.88 6.68 -10.57
N ALA A 22 -48.28 6.14 -11.64
CA ALA A 22 -49.01 5.57 -12.77
C ALA A 22 -49.79 4.32 -12.34
N MET A 23 -49.18 3.44 -11.55
CA MET A 23 -49.81 2.23 -11.01
C MET A 23 -50.97 2.55 -10.05
N ARG A 24 -50.84 3.57 -9.21
CA ARG A 24 -51.96 4.07 -8.37
C ARG A 24 -53.14 4.52 -9.23
N ARG A 25 -52.89 5.24 -10.32
CA ARG A 25 -53.94 5.69 -11.26
C ARG A 25 -54.53 4.52 -12.04
N PHE A 26 -53.70 3.55 -12.42
CA PHE A 26 -54.15 2.33 -13.08
C PHE A 26 -55.03 1.48 -12.17
N ALA A 27 -54.71 1.38 -10.87
CA ALA A 27 -55.54 0.68 -9.89
C ALA A 27 -56.98 1.22 -9.81
N VAL A 28 -57.18 2.52 -10.03
CA VAL A 28 -58.51 3.14 -10.13
C VAL A 28 -59.25 2.71 -11.40
N LEU A 29 -58.53 2.47 -12.49
CA LEU A 29 -59.11 2.07 -13.77
C LEU A 29 -59.31 0.55 -13.89
N ARG A 30 -58.53 -0.25 -13.16
CA ARG A 30 -58.50 -1.71 -13.28
C ARG A 30 -59.88 -2.37 -13.21
N PRO A 31 -60.76 -2.06 -12.23
CA PRO A 31 -62.09 -2.68 -12.18
C PRO A 31 -62.95 -2.37 -13.42
N HIS A 32 -62.74 -1.21 -14.03
CA HIS A 32 -63.44 -0.84 -15.26
C HIS A 32 -62.88 -1.55 -16.49
N LEU A 33 -61.56 -1.76 -16.53
CA LEU A 33 -60.87 -2.34 -17.68
C LEU A 33 -60.90 -3.87 -17.71
N GLU A 34 -60.88 -4.52 -16.53
CA GLU A 34 -60.77 -5.98 -16.39
C GLU A 34 -62.10 -6.63 -15.97
N ASP A 35 -62.83 -6.00 -15.05
CA ASP A 35 -64.01 -6.62 -14.40
C ASP A 35 -65.36 -6.10 -14.96
N GLY A 36 -65.33 -5.25 -15.99
CA GLY A 36 -66.54 -4.70 -16.63
C GLY A 36 -67.34 -3.72 -15.77
N VAL A 37 -66.78 -3.25 -14.64
CA VAL A 37 -67.46 -2.29 -13.74
C VAL A 37 -67.64 -0.94 -14.46
N PRO A 38 -68.78 -0.26 -14.37
CA PRO A 38 -68.93 1.08 -14.91
C PRO A 38 -67.88 2.05 -14.34
N LEU A 39 -67.19 2.82 -15.20
CA LEU A 39 -66.10 3.73 -14.79
C LEU A 39 -66.51 4.73 -13.70
N SER A 40 -67.78 5.14 -13.71
CA SER A 40 -68.37 6.02 -12.68
C SER A 40 -68.32 5.40 -11.29
N ARG A 41 -68.57 4.09 -11.18
CA ARG A 41 -68.55 3.35 -9.91
C ARG A 41 -67.11 3.11 -9.43
N ALA A 42 -66.23 2.65 -10.31
CA ALA A 42 -64.81 2.46 -10.00
C ALA A 42 -64.14 3.78 -9.55
N ALA A 43 -64.50 4.91 -10.19
CA ALA A 43 -64.01 6.23 -9.80
C ALA A 43 -64.56 6.67 -8.43
N ALA A 44 -65.85 6.44 -8.15
CA ALA A 44 -66.47 6.79 -6.88
C ALA A 44 -65.88 5.99 -5.69
N GLU A 45 -65.69 4.68 -5.86
CA GLU A 45 -65.08 3.80 -4.84
C GLU A 45 -63.63 4.20 -4.53
N ALA A 46 -62.91 4.76 -5.51
CA ALA A 46 -61.55 5.28 -5.33
C ALA A 46 -61.48 6.76 -4.90
N GLY A 47 -62.61 7.43 -4.68
CA GLY A 47 -62.64 8.87 -4.32
C GLY A 47 -62.15 9.81 -5.44
N VAL A 48 -62.21 9.37 -6.70
CA VAL A 48 -61.76 10.14 -7.87
C VAL A 48 -62.96 10.67 -8.65
N ALA A 49 -62.93 11.94 -9.04
CA ALA A 49 -63.99 12.50 -9.89
C ALA A 49 -64.09 11.74 -11.24
N CYS A 50 -65.31 11.38 -11.66
CA CYS A 50 -65.57 10.61 -12.88
C CYS A 50 -64.89 11.22 -14.13
N ARG A 51 -64.87 12.56 -14.25
CA ARG A 51 -64.18 13.27 -15.34
C ARG A 51 -62.66 13.04 -15.35
N THR A 52 -62.04 12.92 -14.18
CA THR A 52 -60.61 12.61 -14.04
C THR A 52 -60.32 11.16 -14.45
N ALA A 53 -61.17 10.23 -14.01
CA ALA A 53 -61.07 8.82 -14.39
C ALA A 53 -61.29 8.61 -15.91
N GLN A 54 -62.22 9.33 -16.53
CA GLN A 54 -62.41 9.35 -17.98
C GLN A 54 -61.17 9.84 -18.72
N ARG A 55 -60.54 10.94 -18.24
CA ARG A 55 -59.29 11.45 -18.83
C ARG A 55 -58.15 10.43 -18.70
N TRP A 56 -58.03 9.76 -17.56
CA TRP A 56 -57.05 8.70 -17.37
C TRP A 56 -57.31 7.49 -18.26
N ALA A 57 -58.56 7.04 -18.37
CA ALA A 57 -58.94 5.94 -19.24
C ALA A 57 -58.62 6.24 -20.71
N SER A 58 -58.90 7.46 -21.19
CA SER A 58 -58.50 7.90 -22.53
C SER A 58 -56.98 7.87 -22.69
N ALA A 59 -56.25 8.52 -21.78
CA ALA A 59 -54.79 8.59 -21.87
C ALA A 59 -54.12 7.20 -21.78
N TYR A 60 -54.71 6.28 -21.02
CA TYR A 60 -54.26 4.89 -20.93
C TYR A 60 -54.54 4.09 -22.20
N ARG A 61 -55.70 4.27 -22.85
CA ARG A 61 -55.98 3.63 -24.14
C ARG A 61 -55.01 4.11 -25.23
N ASP A 62 -54.66 5.39 -25.19
CA ASP A 62 -53.80 5.99 -26.21
C ASP A 62 -52.31 5.66 -26.02
N ARG A 63 -51.81 5.60 -24.77
CA ARG A 63 -50.36 5.53 -24.45
C ARG A 63 -49.99 4.50 -23.38
N GLY A 64 -50.92 3.63 -22.99
CA GLY A 64 -50.72 2.67 -21.90
C GLY A 64 -50.42 3.35 -20.56
N LEU A 65 -49.62 2.69 -19.71
CA LEU A 65 -49.20 3.21 -18.41
C LEU A 65 -48.49 4.57 -18.50
N GLY A 66 -47.76 4.84 -19.59
CA GLY A 66 -47.10 6.14 -19.82
C GLY A 66 -48.07 7.32 -19.90
N GLY A 67 -49.29 7.10 -20.40
CA GLY A 67 -50.35 8.11 -20.45
C GLY A 67 -50.93 8.48 -19.08
N LEU A 68 -50.71 7.65 -18.07
CA LEU A 68 -51.13 7.89 -16.69
C LEU A 68 -50.11 8.70 -15.90
N VAL A 69 -48.95 9.04 -16.47
CA VAL A 69 -47.96 9.92 -15.84
C VAL A 69 -48.34 11.38 -16.08
N ARG A 70 -48.14 12.25 -15.08
CA ARG A 70 -48.43 13.68 -15.24
C ARG A 70 -47.40 14.26 -16.22
N ALA A 71 -47.87 14.82 -17.34
CA ALA A 71 -47.00 15.54 -18.26
C ALA A 71 -46.28 16.68 -17.51
N ARG A 72 -44.95 16.71 -17.62
CA ARG A 72 -44.14 17.82 -17.11
C ARG A 72 -44.50 19.08 -17.92
N ARG A 73 -44.54 20.25 -17.29
CA ARG A 73 -44.77 21.50 -18.02
C ARG A 73 -43.62 21.69 -19.03
N SER A 74 -43.95 22.09 -20.26
CA SER A 74 -43.02 22.25 -21.38
C SER A 74 -41.93 23.31 -21.15
N ASP A 75 -42.07 24.14 -20.12
CA ASP A 75 -41.16 25.23 -19.75
C ASP A 75 -40.14 24.83 -18.66
N THR A 76 -40.22 23.63 -18.09
CA THR A 76 -39.19 23.13 -17.18
C THR A 76 -37.94 22.69 -17.92
N GLY A 77 -37.04 23.65 -18.20
CA GLY A 77 -35.69 23.35 -18.69
C GLY A 77 -35.14 24.30 -19.76
N SER A 78 -35.94 25.23 -20.30
CA SER A 78 -35.41 26.24 -21.24
C SER A 78 -34.58 27.26 -20.46
N SER A 79 -33.30 26.97 -20.20
CA SER A 79 -32.40 27.97 -19.65
C SER A 79 -32.33 29.13 -20.63
N ARG A 80 -32.69 30.35 -20.21
CA ARG A 80 -32.49 31.60 -20.97
C ARG A 80 -31.00 31.93 -21.21
N ILE A 81 -30.11 30.98 -20.96
CA ILE A 81 -28.66 31.09 -21.10
C ILE A 81 -28.29 30.44 -22.43
N PRO A 82 -27.67 31.19 -23.36
CA PRO A 82 -27.10 30.63 -24.58
C PRO A 82 -26.12 29.49 -24.29
N GLU A 83 -26.02 28.53 -25.20
CA GLU A 83 -25.15 27.36 -25.03
C GLU A 83 -23.68 27.76 -24.95
N GLU A 84 -23.27 28.79 -25.69
CA GLU A 84 -21.92 29.36 -25.64
C GLU A 84 -21.59 29.96 -24.27
N LEU A 85 -22.56 30.65 -23.65
CA LEU A 85 -22.40 31.19 -22.30
C LEU A 85 -22.34 30.07 -21.25
N ARG A 86 -23.08 28.98 -21.45
CA ARG A 86 -22.98 27.78 -20.61
C ARG A 86 -21.59 27.16 -20.72
N HIS A 87 -21.08 26.90 -21.93
CA HIS A 87 -19.74 26.35 -22.14
C HIS A 87 -18.65 27.26 -21.58
N LEU A 88 -18.80 28.59 -21.69
CA LEU A 88 -17.89 29.54 -21.05
C LEU A 88 -17.87 29.35 -19.53
N VAL A 89 -19.03 29.28 -18.88
CA VAL A 89 -19.13 29.08 -17.43
C VAL A 89 -18.50 27.75 -17.01
N GLU A 90 -18.78 26.67 -17.73
CA GLU A 90 -18.21 25.34 -17.48
C GLU A 90 -16.68 25.36 -17.64
N GLY A 91 -16.17 25.92 -18.74
CA GLY A 91 -14.74 26.03 -19.00
C GLY A 91 -14.01 26.89 -17.96
N LEU A 92 -14.60 28.02 -17.58
CA LEU A 92 -14.07 28.87 -16.51
C LEU A 92 -14.02 28.12 -15.17
N ALA A 93 -15.03 27.33 -14.84
CA ALA A 93 -15.09 26.56 -13.60
C ALA A 93 -14.04 25.43 -13.53
N LEU A 94 -13.56 24.94 -14.68
CA LEU A 94 -12.58 23.86 -14.78
C LEU A 94 -11.12 24.34 -14.84
N LEU A 95 -10.88 25.66 -14.74
CA LEU A 95 -9.51 26.21 -14.71
C LEU A 95 -8.73 25.78 -13.47
N ARG A 96 -7.39 25.82 -13.57
CA ARG A 96 -6.46 25.62 -12.45
C ARG A 96 -5.70 26.92 -12.14
N PRO A 97 -5.59 27.33 -10.86
CA PRO A 97 -6.21 26.73 -9.68
C PRO A 97 -7.74 26.83 -9.67
N ALA A 98 -8.41 25.96 -8.90
CA ALA A 98 -9.88 25.91 -8.84
C ALA A 98 -10.47 27.29 -8.48
N PRO A 99 -11.24 27.92 -9.37
CA PRO A 99 -11.72 29.28 -9.14
C PRO A 99 -12.93 29.31 -8.22
N HIS A 100 -13.07 30.39 -7.46
CA HIS A 100 -14.29 30.64 -6.69
C HIS A 100 -15.46 30.92 -7.63
N VAL A 101 -16.66 30.39 -7.33
CA VAL A 101 -17.85 30.56 -8.21
C VAL A 101 -18.19 32.03 -8.43
N THR A 102 -17.93 32.89 -7.45
CA THR A 102 -18.08 34.36 -7.59
C THR A 102 -17.20 34.95 -8.68
N TRP A 103 -15.97 34.44 -8.83
CA TRP A 103 -15.05 34.87 -9.89
C TRP A 103 -15.55 34.40 -11.26
N VAL A 104 -16.01 33.14 -11.35
CA VAL A 104 -16.61 32.58 -12.57
C VAL A 104 -17.83 33.40 -13.00
N HIS A 105 -18.70 33.77 -12.05
CA HIS A 105 -19.86 34.61 -12.32
C HIS A 105 -19.46 35.99 -12.84
N ARG A 106 -18.53 36.69 -12.16
CA ARG A 106 -18.06 38.01 -12.59
C ARG A 106 -17.51 37.98 -14.02
N ARG A 107 -16.70 36.97 -14.34
CA ARG A 107 -16.10 36.82 -15.67
C ARG A 107 -17.14 36.47 -16.74
N ALA A 108 -18.10 35.61 -16.42
CA ALA A 108 -19.22 35.30 -17.31
C ALA A 108 -20.09 36.53 -17.61
N VAL A 109 -20.31 37.41 -16.63
CA VAL A 109 -21.05 38.68 -16.82
C VAL A 109 -20.31 39.63 -17.75
N GLU A 110 -19.00 39.78 -17.61
CA GLU A 110 -18.17 40.63 -18.47
C GLU A 110 -18.28 40.19 -19.94
N VAL A 111 -18.02 38.91 -20.22
CA VAL A 111 -18.08 38.35 -21.57
C VAL A 111 -19.49 38.37 -22.14
N ALA A 112 -20.51 38.08 -21.33
CA ALA A 112 -21.90 38.16 -21.79
C ALA A 112 -22.27 39.57 -22.27
N LYS A 113 -21.79 40.62 -21.59
CA LYS A 113 -22.03 42.01 -22.03
C LYS A 113 -21.31 42.34 -23.33
N GLU A 114 -20.05 41.91 -23.47
CA GLU A 114 -19.25 42.13 -24.68
C GLU A 114 -19.86 41.43 -25.90
N GLN A 115 -20.42 40.24 -25.71
CA GLN A 115 -21.03 39.42 -26.76
C GLN A 115 -22.53 39.72 -26.99
N GLY A 116 -23.12 40.63 -26.20
CA GLY A 116 -24.56 40.96 -26.28
C GLY A 116 -25.49 39.82 -25.81
N TRP A 117 -24.99 38.87 -25.02
CA TRP A 117 -25.78 37.77 -24.44
C TRP A 117 -26.57 38.22 -23.20
N PRO A 118 -27.64 37.49 -22.83
CA PRO A 118 -28.33 37.70 -21.56
C PRO A 118 -27.37 37.56 -20.38
N VAL A 119 -27.32 38.58 -19.53
CA VAL A 119 -26.45 38.59 -18.35
C VAL A 119 -26.91 37.50 -17.36
N PRO A 120 -26.05 36.53 -17.01
CA PRO A 120 -26.45 35.44 -16.14
C PRO A 120 -26.50 35.90 -14.67
N SER A 121 -27.48 35.40 -13.91
CA SER A 121 -27.52 35.59 -12.47
C SER A 121 -26.51 34.67 -11.77
N TYR A 122 -26.08 35.04 -10.57
CA TYR A 122 -25.20 34.20 -9.75
C TYR A 122 -25.78 32.79 -9.55
N SER A 123 -27.07 32.70 -9.23
CA SER A 123 -27.76 31.42 -9.03
C SER A 123 -27.75 30.54 -10.28
N ALA A 124 -27.83 31.14 -11.48
CA ALA A 124 -27.78 30.39 -12.71
C ALA A 124 -26.36 29.86 -13.02
N VAL A 125 -25.33 30.68 -12.80
CA VAL A 125 -23.93 30.24 -12.88
C VAL A 125 -23.64 29.15 -11.86
N TYR A 126 -24.07 29.34 -10.61
CA TYR A 126 -23.92 28.36 -9.54
C TYR A 126 -24.59 27.02 -9.89
N ALA A 127 -25.79 27.06 -10.47
CA ALA A 127 -26.48 25.85 -10.92
C ALA A 127 -25.72 25.12 -12.03
N ILE A 128 -25.13 25.84 -13.00
CA ILE A 128 -24.30 25.24 -14.05
C ILE A 128 -23.06 24.58 -13.44
N VAL A 129 -22.32 25.30 -12.58
CA VAL A 129 -21.12 24.76 -11.94
C VAL A 129 -21.43 23.54 -11.06
N ARG A 130 -22.56 23.54 -10.36
CA ARG A 130 -23.02 22.40 -9.55
C ARG A 130 -23.52 21.21 -10.37
N ALA A 131 -23.91 21.44 -11.62
CA ALA A 131 -24.36 20.39 -12.54
C ALA A 131 -23.21 19.74 -13.31
N LEU A 132 -21.99 20.29 -13.23
CA LEU A 132 -20.80 19.66 -13.79
C LEU A 132 -20.62 18.24 -13.21
N ASP A 133 -20.18 17.32 -14.08
CA ASP A 133 -19.83 15.97 -13.67
C ASP A 133 -18.74 16.02 -12.57
N PRO A 134 -19.01 15.48 -11.37
CA PRO A 134 -18.01 15.41 -10.30
C PRO A 134 -16.69 14.77 -10.75
N ALA A 135 -16.73 13.80 -11.68
CA ALA A 135 -15.55 13.14 -12.21
C ALA A 135 -14.71 14.10 -13.06
N LEU A 136 -15.34 14.92 -13.90
CA LEU A 136 -14.69 15.96 -14.69
C LEU A 136 -14.03 17.01 -13.80
N VAL A 137 -14.71 17.45 -12.73
CA VAL A 137 -14.18 18.42 -11.78
C VAL A 137 -12.94 17.89 -11.06
N VAL A 138 -12.99 16.66 -10.55
CA VAL A 138 -11.83 16.02 -9.90
C VAL A 138 -10.67 15.87 -10.89
N LEU A 139 -10.94 15.47 -12.13
CA LEU A 139 -9.90 15.37 -13.16
C LEU A 139 -9.24 16.72 -13.45
N ALA A 140 -10.03 17.78 -13.55
CA ALA A 140 -9.55 19.13 -13.83
C ALA A 140 -8.73 19.71 -12.67
N HIS A 141 -9.23 19.62 -11.44
CA HIS A 141 -8.63 20.30 -10.27
C HIS A 141 -7.57 19.46 -9.56
N GLU A 142 -7.80 18.15 -9.39
CA GLU A 142 -6.92 17.25 -8.63
C GLU A 142 -6.07 16.34 -9.53
N GLY A 143 -6.36 16.31 -10.83
CA GLY A 143 -5.57 15.62 -11.84
C GLY A 143 -5.90 14.13 -11.98
N THR A 144 -5.25 13.52 -12.98
CA THR A 144 -5.52 12.13 -13.39
C THR A 144 -5.30 11.12 -12.28
N LYS A 145 -4.36 11.35 -11.35
CA LYS A 145 -4.10 10.42 -10.24
C LYS A 145 -5.32 10.30 -9.32
N ARG A 146 -5.86 11.43 -8.87
CA ARG A 146 -7.03 11.43 -7.97
C ARG A 146 -8.27 10.90 -8.67
N TYR A 147 -8.49 11.33 -9.91
CA TYR A 147 -9.58 10.81 -10.73
C TYR A 147 -9.59 9.28 -10.74
N ARG A 148 -8.43 8.70 -11.04
CA ARG A 148 -8.19 7.27 -11.05
C ARG A 148 -8.45 6.58 -9.70
N GLU A 149 -8.19 7.24 -8.58
CA GLU A 149 -8.47 6.68 -7.25
C GLU A 149 -9.96 6.63 -6.92
N VAL A 150 -10.72 7.62 -7.41
CA VAL A 150 -12.12 7.82 -7.02
C VAL A 150 -13.11 7.19 -8.02
N TYR A 151 -12.81 7.25 -9.32
CA TYR A 151 -13.78 6.95 -10.37
C TYR A 151 -13.44 5.71 -11.22
N ASP A 152 -12.18 5.28 -11.30
CA ASP A 152 -11.88 4.06 -12.05
C ASP A 152 -12.41 2.83 -11.30
N LEU A 153 -13.06 1.92 -12.05
CA LEU A 153 -13.47 0.62 -11.53
C LEU A 153 -12.25 -0.20 -11.10
N ILE A 154 -12.30 -0.73 -9.87
CA ILE A 154 -11.27 -1.61 -9.34
C ILE A 154 -11.73 -3.06 -9.52
N HIS A 155 -11.07 -3.78 -10.41
CA HIS A 155 -11.24 -5.23 -10.49
C HIS A 155 -10.52 -5.88 -9.29
N ARG A 156 -11.30 -6.40 -8.34
CA ARG A 156 -10.77 -7.12 -7.19
C ARG A 156 -10.53 -8.57 -7.60
N ARG A 157 -9.26 -8.92 -7.75
CA ARG A 157 -8.85 -10.32 -7.93
C ARG A 157 -8.78 -11.03 -6.58
N GLU A 158 -9.13 -12.30 -6.58
CA GLU A 158 -8.97 -13.21 -5.45
C GLU A 158 -8.38 -14.51 -5.96
N ALA A 159 -7.41 -15.03 -5.22
CA ALA A 159 -6.85 -16.35 -5.46
C ALA A 159 -7.93 -17.44 -5.32
N GLU A 160 -7.79 -18.52 -6.08
CA GLU A 160 -8.78 -19.61 -6.12
C GLU A 160 -8.76 -20.47 -4.85
N GLY A 161 -7.67 -20.43 -4.08
CA GLY A 161 -7.53 -21.18 -2.85
C GLY A 161 -6.29 -20.81 -2.04
N PRO A 162 -6.11 -21.44 -0.87
CA PRO A 162 -4.95 -21.23 -0.01
C PRO A 162 -3.63 -21.51 -0.73
N ASN A 163 -2.61 -20.72 -0.43
CA ASN A 163 -1.26 -20.79 -0.99
C ASN A 163 -1.17 -20.62 -2.52
N ALA A 164 -2.26 -20.27 -3.21
CA ALA A 164 -2.19 -19.99 -4.65
C ALA A 164 -1.45 -18.67 -4.92
N ILE A 165 -1.69 -17.64 -4.11
CA ILE A 165 -0.99 -16.36 -4.21
C ILE A 165 -0.69 -15.86 -2.80
N TRP A 166 0.58 -15.61 -2.51
CA TRP A 166 0.99 -14.84 -1.34
C TRP A 166 1.40 -13.44 -1.77
N GLN A 167 0.97 -12.43 -1.01
CA GLN A 167 1.39 -11.05 -1.18
C GLN A 167 2.39 -10.67 -0.10
N ALA A 168 3.37 -9.83 -0.43
CA ALA A 168 4.24 -9.26 0.58
C ALA A 168 4.54 -7.78 0.35
N ASP A 169 4.74 -7.08 1.45
CA ASP A 169 5.09 -5.67 1.47
C ASP A 169 5.87 -5.31 2.74
N HIS A 170 6.55 -4.17 2.67
CA HIS A 170 7.32 -3.59 3.76
C HIS A 170 6.73 -2.25 4.18
N THR A 171 6.62 -2.03 5.49
CA THR A 171 6.24 -0.73 6.04
C THR A 171 7.14 -0.33 7.20
N GLN A 172 7.46 0.97 7.28
CA GLN A 172 8.09 1.51 8.49
C GLN A 172 7.00 1.68 9.54
N LEU A 173 7.20 1.08 10.71
CA LEU A 173 6.21 1.11 11.76
C LEU A 173 6.11 2.52 12.39
N ASP A 174 4.88 2.90 12.71
CA ASP A 174 4.56 4.12 13.48
C ASP A 174 4.77 3.89 14.98
N LEU A 175 5.94 3.36 15.33
CA LEU A 175 6.34 3.05 16.70
C LEU A 175 7.86 3.18 16.86
N TRP A 176 8.30 3.72 18.00
CA TRP A 176 9.71 3.79 18.36
C TRP A 176 10.11 2.65 19.30
N VAL A 177 11.22 1.97 19.00
CA VAL A 177 11.84 0.96 19.87
C VAL A 177 13.23 1.39 20.33
N ILE A 178 13.70 0.81 21.41
CA ILE A 178 15.07 0.93 21.92
C ILE A 178 15.94 -0.06 21.14
N ALA A 179 16.84 0.45 20.31
CA ALA A 179 17.83 -0.36 19.61
C ALA A 179 18.91 -0.87 20.58
N PRO A 180 19.64 -1.95 20.23
CA PRO A 180 20.75 -2.46 21.04
C PRO A 180 21.83 -1.41 21.38
N SER A 181 21.95 -0.35 20.57
CA SER A 181 22.85 0.78 20.85
C SER A 181 22.34 1.72 21.95
N GLY A 182 21.19 1.45 22.57
CA GLY A 182 20.52 2.34 23.54
C GLY A 182 19.83 3.56 22.92
N ARG A 183 19.73 3.64 21.58
CA ARG A 183 19.09 4.76 20.87
C ARG A 183 17.71 4.34 20.39
N SER A 184 16.81 5.31 20.28
CA SER A 184 15.51 5.13 19.63
C SER A 184 15.69 4.86 18.13
N ALA A 185 14.88 3.96 17.60
CA ALA A 185 14.80 3.67 16.18
C ALA A 185 13.37 3.29 15.79
N ARG A 186 12.98 3.61 14.55
CA ARG A 186 11.74 3.11 13.95
C ARG A 186 12.03 1.80 13.21
N PRO A 187 11.42 0.68 13.62
CA PRO A 187 11.59 -0.59 12.95
C PRO A 187 10.80 -0.64 11.63
N TRP A 188 11.21 -1.55 10.77
CA TRP A 188 10.49 -1.95 9.57
C TRP A 188 9.85 -3.31 9.77
N LEU A 189 8.63 -3.46 9.28
CA LEU A 189 7.88 -4.71 9.25
C LEU A 189 7.75 -5.18 7.81
N THR A 190 8.05 -6.45 7.60
CA THR A 190 7.72 -7.19 6.37
C THR A 190 6.58 -8.13 6.70
N VAL A 191 5.51 -8.15 5.92
CA VAL A 191 4.40 -9.10 6.10
C VAL A 191 4.23 -9.93 4.84
N VAL A 192 3.92 -11.21 5.02
CA VAL A 192 3.49 -12.15 3.97
C VAL A 192 2.07 -12.59 4.28
N GLU A 193 1.12 -12.20 3.42
CA GLU A 193 -0.31 -12.49 3.52
C GLU A 193 -0.72 -13.51 2.44
N ASP A 194 -1.53 -14.50 2.79
CA ASP A 194 -2.21 -15.36 1.82
C ASP A 194 -3.42 -14.65 1.22
N ASP A 195 -3.46 -14.48 -0.11
CA ASP A 195 -4.45 -13.66 -0.81
C ASP A 195 -5.90 -14.17 -0.70
N TYR A 196 -6.06 -15.49 -0.64
CA TYR A 196 -7.36 -16.16 -0.54
C TYR A 196 -7.89 -16.05 0.88
N SER A 197 -7.16 -16.59 1.85
CA SER A 197 -7.64 -16.69 3.22
C SER A 197 -7.55 -15.37 4.00
N ARG A 198 -6.65 -14.48 3.59
CA ARG A 198 -6.19 -13.27 4.31
C ARG A 198 -5.33 -13.57 5.50
N ALA A 199 -4.93 -14.82 5.69
CA ALA A 199 -4.15 -15.20 6.84
C ALA A 199 -2.72 -14.71 6.71
N ILE A 200 -2.15 -14.23 7.81
CA ILE A 200 -0.73 -13.87 7.82
C ILE A 200 0.07 -15.15 7.89
N ALA A 201 0.84 -15.41 6.82
CA ALA A 201 1.68 -16.58 6.71
C ALA A 201 2.99 -16.39 7.45
N GLY A 202 3.59 -15.20 7.37
CA GLY A 202 4.82 -14.88 8.08
C GLY A 202 5.08 -13.37 8.11
N TYR A 203 6.01 -12.96 8.96
CA TYR A 203 6.48 -11.58 9.04
C TYR A 203 7.94 -11.52 9.47
N ALA A 204 8.56 -10.36 9.34
CA ALA A 204 9.86 -10.08 9.92
C ALA A 204 9.94 -8.62 10.35
N VAL A 205 10.30 -8.37 11.61
CA VAL A 205 10.57 -7.04 12.14
C VAL A 205 12.07 -6.79 12.26
N ASN A 206 12.53 -5.65 11.79
CA ASN A 206 13.95 -5.36 11.67
C ASN A 206 14.28 -3.89 11.92
N LEU A 207 15.49 -3.63 12.42
CA LEU A 207 16.09 -2.29 12.38
C LEU A 207 16.84 -2.10 11.05
N GLY A 208 16.69 -0.91 10.46
CA GLY A 208 17.23 -0.56 9.15
C GLY A 208 16.22 -0.74 8.02
N ALA A 209 16.53 -0.18 6.85
CA ALA A 209 15.67 -0.25 5.68
C ALA A 209 15.43 -1.72 5.22
N PRO A 210 14.33 -1.98 4.48
CA PRO A 210 14.08 -3.27 3.85
C PRO A 210 15.26 -3.73 2.99
N SER A 211 15.43 -5.05 2.92
CA SER A 211 16.50 -5.69 2.17
C SER A 211 16.05 -7.10 1.79
N ALA A 212 16.69 -7.67 0.76
CA ALA A 212 16.43 -9.04 0.31
C ALA A 212 16.45 -10.06 1.47
N LEU A 213 17.36 -9.85 2.44
CA LEU A 213 17.42 -10.67 3.64
C LEU A 213 16.17 -10.56 4.50
N ASN A 214 15.65 -9.35 4.74
CA ASN A 214 14.44 -9.16 5.54
C ASN A 214 13.24 -9.85 4.87
N THR A 215 13.15 -9.76 3.56
CA THR A 215 12.16 -10.47 2.74
C THR A 215 12.31 -11.98 2.87
N ALA A 216 13.53 -12.49 2.74
CA ALA A 216 13.81 -13.92 2.84
C ALA A 216 13.55 -14.48 4.25
N LEU A 217 13.76 -13.67 5.30
CA LEU A 217 13.41 -14.02 6.68
C LEU A 217 11.90 -14.19 6.85
N ALA A 218 11.12 -13.23 6.36
CA ALA A 218 9.66 -13.29 6.41
C ALA A 218 9.13 -14.47 5.59
N LEU A 219 9.70 -14.70 4.40
CA LEU A 219 9.33 -15.82 3.53
C LEU A 219 9.73 -17.19 4.14
N ARG A 220 10.91 -17.29 4.76
CA ARG A 220 11.37 -18.50 5.46
C ARG A 220 10.44 -18.85 6.61
N GLN A 221 10.07 -17.86 7.43
CA GLN A 221 9.05 -18.05 8.46
C GLN A 221 7.73 -18.45 7.83
N ALA A 222 7.28 -17.78 6.76
CA ALA A 222 6.01 -18.06 6.13
C ALA A 222 5.91 -19.50 5.61
N ILE A 223 6.94 -19.99 4.92
CA ILE A 223 6.97 -21.33 4.31
C ILE A 223 7.05 -22.43 5.37
N TRP A 224 7.87 -22.28 6.40
CA TRP A 224 8.10 -23.36 7.37
C TRP A 224 6.98 -23.44 8.42
N ARG A 225 6.88 -24.59 9.08
CA ARG A 225 6.01 -24.76 10.24
C ARG A 225 6.51 -23.91 11.40
N LYS A 226 5.61 -23.22 12.09
CA LYS A 226 5.97 -22.34 13.20
C LYS A 226 6.17 -23.12 14.49
N PRO A 227 7.05 -22.64 15.39
CA PRO A 227 7.14 -23.19 16.74
C PRO A 227 5.83 -23.04 17.53
N ASP A 228 5.09 -21.97 17.27
CA ASP A 228 3.74 -21.78 17.81
C ASP A 228 2.75 -22.67 17.06
N ALA A 229 2.28 -23.72 17.74
CA ALA A 229 1.34 -24.67 17.19
C ALA A 229 -0.02 -24.07 16.84
N ALA A 230 -0.37 -22.88 17.37
CA ALA A 230 -1.60 -22.19 17.00
C ALA A 230 -1.51 -21.51 15.62
N TRP A 231 -0.32 -21.38 15.04
CA TRP A 231 -0.10 -20.74 13.75
C TRP A 231 0.04 -21.76 12.63
N HIS A 232 -1.10 -22.11 12.01
CA HIS A 232 -1.17 -23.27 11.11
C HIS A 232 -0.68 -22.99 9.69
N ILE A 233 -0.75 -21.74 9.24
CA ILE A 233 -0.43 -21.34 7.87
C ILE A 233 1.02 -21.69 7.56
N CYS A 234 1.29 -22.44 6.49
CA CYS A 234 2.64 -22.79 6.04
C CYS A 234 2.62 -23.28 4.58
N GLY A 235 3.78 -23.65 4.05
CA GLY A 235 3.94 -24.22 2.71
C GLY A 235 4.49 -23.26 1.67
N ILE A 236 4.80 -23.80 0.51
CA ILE A 236 5.36 -23.08 -0.63
C ILE A 236 4.18 -22.54 -1.47
N PRO A 237 4.09 -21.22 -1.70
CA PRO A 237 3.04 -20.66 -2.53
C PRO A 237 3.30 -20.88 -4.02
N ALA A 238 2.26 -20.96 -4.84
CA ALA A 238 2.42 -21.04 -6.29
C ALA A 238 2.90 -19.70 -6.89
N VAL A 239 2.40 -18.58 -6.36
CA VAL A 239 2.78 -17.23 -6.78
C VAL A 239 3.18 -16.40 -5.58
N PHE A 240 4.28 -15.67 -5.70
CA PHE A 240 4.67 -14.63 -4.76
C PHE A 240 4.55 -13.27 -5.44
N TYR A 241 3.57 -12.47 -4.98
CA TYR A 241 3.19 -11.20 -5.58
C TYR A 241 3.66 -10.02 -4.74
N THR A 242 4.56 -9.20 -5.31
CA THR A 242 5.21 -8.09 -4.58
C THR A 242 5.27 -6.83 -5.45
N ASP A 243 5.87 -5.74 -4.97
CA ASP A 243 6.28 -4.64 -5.87
C ASP A 243 7.63 -4.91 -6.53
N HIS A 244 8.01 -4.00 -7.42
CA HIS A 244 9.34 -3.92 -8.03
C HIS A 244 10.41 -3.35 -7.07
N GLY A 245 10.27 -3.54 -5.76
CA GLY A 245 11.32 -3.23 -4.79
C GLY A 245 12.63 -3.94 -5.14
N SER A 246 13.76 -3.26 -4.94
CA SER A 246 15.09 -3.81 -5.25
C SER A 246 15.45 -5.05 -4.41
N ASP A 247 14.80 -5.21 -3.27
CA ASP A 247 14.86 -6.38 -2.41
C ASP A 247 14.11 -7.57 -2.99
N PHE A 248 12.87 -7.38 -3.46
CA PHE A 248 12.08 -8.43 -4.11
C PHE A 248 12.62 -8.85 -5.48
N THR A 249 13.28 -7.94 -6.19
CA THR A 249 13.92 -8.18 -7.50
C THR A 249 15.39 -8.58 -7.38
N SER A 250 15.87 -8.90 -6.17
CA SER A 250 17.24 -9.34 -5.98
C SER A 250 17.48 -10.74 -6.55
N ALA A 251 18.67 -10.96 -7.12
CA ALA A 251 19.07 -12.26 -7.67
C ALA A 251 18.97 -13.41 -6.66
N HIS A 252 19.15 -13.11 -5.37
CA HIS A 252 19.00 -14.09 -4.28
C HIS A 252 17.55 -14.56 -4.12
N ILE A 253 16.58 -13.65 -4.09
CA ILE A 253 15.16 -14.00 -4.00
C ILE A 253 14.69 -14.70 -5.29
N GLU A 254 15.18 -14.25 -6.45
CA GLU A 254 14.87 -14.88 -7.75
C GLU A 254 15.36 -16.33 -7.81
N GLN A 255 16.60 -16.59 -7.42
CA GLN A 255 17.16 -17.94 -7.36
C GLN A 255 16.38 -18.84 -6.39
N ALA A 256 16.15 -18.37 -5.16
CA ALA A 256 15.43 -19.14 -4.16
C ALA A 256 13.99 -19.43 -4.59
N ALA A 257 13.31 -18.47 -5.24
CA ALA A 257 11.98 -18.68 -5.79
C ALA A 257 11.99 -19.73 -6.91
N ALA A 258 12.97 -19.70 -7.82
CA ALA A 258 13.10 -20.70 -8.87
C ALA A 258 13.34 -22.11 -8.30
N GLU A 259 14.23 -22.24 -7.32
CA GLU A 259 14.54 -23.51 -6.64
C GLU A 259 13.34 -24.06 -5.86
N LEU A 260 12.53 -23.17 -5.25
CA LEU A 260 11.28 -23.52 -4.58
C LEU A 260 10.08 -23.64 -5.54
N LYS A 261 10.26 -23.41 -6.84
CA LYS A 261 9.21 -23.43 -7.87
C LYS A 261 8.09 -22.40 -7.63
N ILE A 262 8.43 -21.27 -7.02
CA ILE A 262 7.55 -20.13 -6.78
C ILE A 262 7.60 -19.20 -7.99
N ARG A 263 6.45 -18.85 -8.57
CA ARG A 263 6.39 -17.82 -9.62
C ARG A 263 6.40 -16.42 -9.00
N LEU A 264 7.47 -15.65 -9.25
CA LEU A 264 7.51 -14.24 -8.88
C LEU A 264 6.65 -13.40 -9.84
N VAL A 265 5.78 -12.56 -9.28
CA VAL A 265 4.96 -11.62 -10.06
C VAL A 265 5.04 -10.25 -9.41
N PHE A 266 5.40 -9.23 -10.19
CA PHE A 266 5.56 -7.87 -9.69
C PHE A 266 4.39 -6.99 -10.11
N SER A 267 3.96 -6.10 -9.20
CA SER A 267 2.97 -5.08 -9.51
C SER A 267 3.55 -4.05 -10.48
N LEU A 268 2.75 -3.55 -11.43
CA LEU A 268 3.22 -2.55 -12.41
C LEU A 268 3.71 -1.28 -11.69
N PRO A 269 4.90 -0.75 -12.02
CA PRO A 269 5.40 0.46 -11.40
C PRO A 269 4.41 1.61 -11.52
N GLY A 270 4.09 2.26 -10.39
CA GLY A 270 3.17 3.40 -10.36
C GLY A 270 1.68 3.05 -10.46
N GLN A 271 1.29 1.77 -10.41
CA GLN A 271 -0.11 1.33 -10.35
C GLN A 271 -0.40 0.54 -9.05
N PRO A 272 -0.72 1.21 -7.93
CA PRO A 272 -0.89 0.58 -6.62
C PRO A 272 -2.10 -0.38 -6.51
N ARG A 273 -2.96 -0.44 -7.53
CA ARG A 273 -4.30 -1.06 -7.44
C ARG A 273 -4.31 -2.56 -7.14
N GLY A 274 -3.23 -3.29 -7.45
CA GLY A 274 -3.13 -4.73 -7.19
C GLY A 274 -2.76 -5.10 -5.74
N ARG A 275 -2.43 -4.11 -4.89
CA ARG A 275 -1.84 -4.29 -3.55
C ARG A 275 -2.71 -3.81 -2.39
N GLY A 276 -3.96 -3.39 -2.65
CA GLY A 276 -4.84 -2.87 -1.60
C GLY A 276 -5.15 -3.86 -0.46
N LYS A 277 -4.89 -5.16 -0.66
CA LYS A 277 -5.02 -6.21 0.36
C LYS A 277 -3.88 -6.11 1.39
N ILE A 278 -2.63 -6.18 0.92
CA ILE A 278 -1.46 -6.06 1.78
C ILE A 278 -1.36 -4.67 2.43
N GLU A 279 -1.77 -3.60 1.73
CA GLU A 279 -1.83 -2.26 2.32
C GLU A 279 -2.85 -2.17 3.47
N ARG A 280 -4.01 -2.84 3.34
CA ARG A 280 -5.05 -2.84 4.37
C ARG A 280 -4.63 -3.59 5.64
N ILE A 281 -3.85 -4.67 5.54
CA ILE A 281 -3.30 -5.30 6.74
C ILE A 281 -2.29 -4.38 7.43
N MET A 282 -1.46 -3.62 6.69
CA MET A 282 -0.56 -2.66 7.33
C MET A 282 -1.32 -1.59 8.14
N ASP A 283 -2.42 -1.07 7.59
CA ASP A 283 -3.31 -0.15 8.31
C ASP A 283 -3.95 -0.83 9.54
N THR A 284 -4.32 -2.11 9.41
CA THR A 284 -4.89 -2.90 10.51
C THR A 284 -3.89 -3.10 11.63
N VAL A 285 -2.63 -3.43 11.33
CA VAL A 285 -1.54 -3.54 12.31
C VAL A 285 -1.36 -2.19 13.02
N ASN A 286 -1.34 -1.09 12.28
CA ASN A 286 -1.20 0.23 12.87
C ASN A 286 -2.35 0.57 13.83
N THR A 287 -3.58 0.28 13.43
CA THR A 287 -4.80 0.70 14.14
C THR A 287 -5.18 -0.21 15.31
N LEU A 288 -4.89 -1.51 15.22
CA LEU A 288 -5.33 -2.51 16.19
C LEU A 288 -4.21 -3.13 17.03
N CYS A 289 -2.95 -2.90 16.66
CA CYS A 289 -1.81 -3.40 17.42
C CYS A 289 -0.93 -2.25 17.89
N LEU A 290 -0.37 -1.47 16.97
CA LEU A 290 0.64 -0.46 17.33
C LEU A 290 0.07 0.65 18.21
N SER A 291 -1.18 1.07 18.01
CA SER A 291 -1.85 2.12 18.79
C SER A 291 -1.87 1.86 20.29
N ASP A 292 -1.88 0.59 20.68
CA ASP A 292 -1.99 0.16 22.08
C ASP A 292 -0.63 -0.14 22.71
N LEU A 293 0.43 -0.15 21.90
CA LEU A 293 1.79 -0.44 22.35
C LEU A 293 2.53 0.83 22.79
N PRO A 294 3.35 0.74 23.85
CA PRO A 294 4.16 1.86 24.27
C PRO A 294 5.23 2.20 23.21
N GLY A 295 5.35 3.49 22.91
CA GLY A 295 6.22 4.00 21.85
C GLY A 295 5.53 4.28 20.54
N TYR A 296 4.21 4.04 20.45
CA TYR A 296 3.40 4.47 19.32
C TYR A 296 3.63 5.95 18.97
N ALA A 297 3.80 6.21 17.68
CA ALA A 297 4.18 7.49 17.14
C ALA A 297 3.71 7.61 15.68
N PRO A 298 2.54 8.23 15.43
CA PRO A 298 2.03 8.43 14.08
C PRO A 298 3.06 9.02 13.14
N ARG A 299 2.92 8.73 11.84
CA ARG A 299 3.85 9.15 10.81
C ARG A 299 4.23 10.64 10.91
N GLY A 300 5.52 10.92 10.83
CA GLY A 300 6.06 12.28 10.95
C GLY A 300 6.33 12.75 12.39
N THR A 301 5.93 11.99 13.41
CA THR A 301 6.24 12.29 14.81
C THR A 301 7.73 12.07 15.07
N LYS A 302 8.46 13.15 15.39
CA LYS A 302 9.84 13.08 15.87
C LYS A 302 9.91 12.33 17.21
N ASP A 303 10.99 11.60 17.41
CA ASP A 303 11.25 10.93 18.69
C ASP A 303 11.31 11.95 19.83
N ARG A 304 10.50 11.73 20.87
CA ARG A 304 10.54 12.49 22.12
C ARG A 304 11.30 11.67 23.17
N ALA A 305 12.08 12.33 24.03
CA ALA A 305 12.80 11.65 25.09
C ALA A 305 11.85 10.77 25.93
N GLY A 306 12.11 9.47 25.98
CA GLY A 306 11.32 8.48 26.72
C GLY A 306 10.10 7.90 25.98
N GLN A 307 9.93 8.19 24.68
CA GLN A 307 8.86 7.59 23.86
C GLN A 307 9.14 6.12 23.56
N ALA A 308 10.36 5.79 23.11
CA ALA A 308 10.78 4.40 22.92
C ALA A 308 10.85 3.67 24.28
N ARG A 309 10.05 2.60 24.45
CA ARG A 309 10.02 1.80 25.68
C ARG A 309 10.20 0.31 25.45
N LEU A 310 9.85 -0.17 24.26
CA LEU A 310 10.03 -1.56 23.87
C LEU A 310 11.38 -1.75 23.19
N SER A 311 12.02 -2.88 23.44
CA SER A 311 13.05 -3.45 22.58
C SER A 311 12.46 -4.01 21.29
N LEU A 312 13.32 -4.29 20.30
CA LEU A 312 12.88 -4.94 19.06
C LEU A 312 12.26 -6.33 19.32
N ALA A 313 12.79 -7.08 20.30
CA ALA A 313 12.31 -8.42 20.64
C ALA A 313 10.93 -8.40 21.31
N GLU A 314 10.67 -7.42 22.19
CA GLU A 314 9.35 -7.23 22.79
C GLU A 314 8.31 -6.82 21.75
N LEU A 315 8.68 -5.97 20.79
CA LEU A 315 7.82 -5.64 19.65
C LEU A 315 7.54 -6.87 18.77
N ASP A 316 8.56 -7.68 18.47
CA ASP A 316 8.42 -8.92 17.70
C ASP A 316 7.42 -9.86 18.36
N HIS A 317 7.53 -10.05 19.68
CA HIS A 317 6.60 -10.85 20.46
C HIS A 317 5.17 -10.30 20.43
N ALA A 318 4.99 -8.99 20.63
CA ALA A 318 3.68 -8.36 20.58
C ALA A 318 2.99 -8.51 19.22
N LEU A 319 3.75 -8.36 18.13
CA LEU A 319 3.26 -8.59 16.77
C LEU A 319 2.88 -10.06 16.55
N GLY A 320 3.68 -11.00 17.03
CA GLY A 320 3.36 -12.43 16.94
C GLY A 320 2.05 -12.78 17.64
N VAL A 321 1.87 -12.30 18.88
CA VAL A 321 0.61 -12.46 19.63
C VAL A 321 -0.56 -11.85 18.89
N PHE A 322 -0.39 -10.65 18.33
CA PHE A 322 -1.44 -10.01 17.54
C PHE A 322 -1.80 -10.81 16.28
N PHE A 323 -0.82 -11.23 15.49
CA PHE A 323 -1.09 -11.94 14.23
C PHE A 323 -1.76 -13.30 14.47
N VAL A 324 -1.24 -14.09 15.41
CA VAL A 324 -1.71 -15.46 15.66
C VAL A 324 -2.96 -15.47 16.53
N GLY A 325 -2.93 -14.73 17.65
CA GLY A 325 -3.98 -14.76 18.66
C GLY A 325 -5.19 -13.87 18.34
N THR A 326 -5.00 -12.81 17.55
CA THR A 326 -6.05 -11.82 17.29
C THR A 326 -6.44 -11.78 15.82
N TYR A 327 -5.51 -11.42 14.93
CA TYR A 327 -5.84 -11.14 13.53
C TYR A 327 -6.28 -12.39 12.77
N ASN A 328 -5.53 -13.49 12.87
CA ASN A 328 -5.86 -14.73 12.15
C ASN A 328 -7.13 -15.42 12.67
N GLN A 329 -7.58 -15.09 13.88
CA GLN A 329 -8.75 -15.70 14.54
C GLN A 329 -10.01 -14.83 14.44
N ARG A 330 -9.88 -13.52 14.17
CA ARG A 330 -11.05 -12.62 14.09
C ARG A 330 -11.81 -12.82 12.79
N GLN A 331 -13.13 -12.63 12.82
CA GLN A 331 -13.94 -12.61 11.62
C GLN A 331 -13.50 -11.46 10.68
N HIS A 332 -13.12 -11.81 9.44
CA HIS A 332 -12.69 -10.82 8.46
C HIS A 332 -13.89 -10.24 7.70
N SER A 333 -13.97 -8.91 7.58
CA SER A 333 -15.16 -8.21 7.07
C SER A 333 -15.46 -8.47 5.60
N GLU A 334 -14.45 -8.69 4.77
CA GLU A 334 -14.64 -8.96 3.33
C GLU A 334 -14.94 -10.44 3.03
N THR A 335 -14.39 -11.36 3.82
CA THR A 335 -14.48 -12.81 3.53
C THR A 335 -15.51 -13.53 4.40
N GLY A 336 -15.95 -12.90 5.50
CA GLY A 336 -16.93 -13.46 6.43
C GLY A 336 -16.37 -14.54 7.37
N HIS A 337 -15.12 -14.97 7.19
CA HIS A 337 -14.50 -16.06 7.95
C HIS A 337 -13.23 -15.57 8.67
N PRO A 338 -12.85 -16.20 9.80
CA PRO A 338 -11.51 -16.06 10.35
C PRO A 338 -10.45 -16.44 9.32
N PRO A 339 -9.39 -15.63 9.13
CA PRO A 339 -8.40 -15.91 8.11
C PRO A 339 -7.80 -17.31 8.21
N GLN A 340 -7.42 -17.75 9.40
CA GLN A 340 -6.85 -19.08 9.59
C GLN A 340 -7.87 -20.20 9.33
N ALA A 341 -9.10 -20.06 9.82
CA ALA A 341 -10.16 -21.03 9.54
C ALA A 341 -10.45 -21.11 8.03
N ARG A 342 -10.38 -19.99 7.30
CA ARG A 342 -10.55 -19.96 5.84
C ARG A 342 -9.40 -20.63 5.11
N TRP A 343 -8.18 -20.50 5.61
CA TRP A 343 -7.00 -21.20 5.10
C TRP A 343 -7.16 -22.72 5.28
N GLU A 344 -7.61 -23.16 6.44
CA GLU A 344 -7.84 -24.58 6.77
C GLU A 344 -9.05 -25.21 6.09
N ALA A 345 -10.04 -24.40 5.69
CA ALA A 345 -11.29 -24.89 5.11
C ALA A 345 -11.10 -25.63 3.77
N GLY A 346 -9.97 -25.39 3.08
CA GLY A 346 -9.62 -26.14 1.88
C GLY A 346 -9.12 -27.54 2.24
N ALA A 347 -9.65 -28.58 1.59
CA ALA A 347 -9.08 -29.94 1.65
C ALA A 347 -7.77 -30.02 0.86
N PHE A 348 -6.79 -29.18 1.22
CA PHE A 348 -5.48 -29.11 0.59
C PHE A 348 -4.39 -29.43 1.61
N LEU A 349 -3.28 -30.00 1.11
CA LEU A 349 -2.09 -30.23 1.91
C LEU A 349 -1.02 -29.23 1.47
N PRO A 350 -0.49 -28.39 2.38
CA PRO A 350 0.58 -27.47 2.03
C PRO A 350 1.79 -28.21 1.50
N HIS A 351 2.30 -27.80 0.34
CA HIS A 351 3.55 -28.30 -0.20
C HIS A 351 4.71 -27.76 0.65
N MET A 352 5.48 -28.62 1.29
CA MET A 352 6.57 -28.22 2.19
C MET A 352 7.94 -28.47 1.53
N PRO A 353 8.97 -27.69 1.87
CA PRO A 353 10.35 -28.09 1.60
C PRO A 353 10.68 -29.41 2.32
N ASP A 354 11.63 -30.17 1.77
CA ASP A 354 12.03 -31.46 2.32
C ASP A 354 12.64 -31.32 3.73
N THR A 355 13.51 -30.31 3.92
CA THR A 355 14.16 -30.03 5.20
C THR A 355 14.27 -28.53 5.49
N LEU A 356 14.39 -28.20 6.78
CA LEU A 356 14.62 -26.82 7.23
C LEU A 356 15.99 -26.33 6.77
N GLU A 357 16.99 -27.20 6.80
CA GLU A 357 18.37 -26.89 6.43
C GLU A 357 18.47 -26.46 4.97
N GLN A 358 17.73 -27.14 4.08
CA GLN A 358 17.62 -26.77 2.67
C GLN A 358 16.94 -25.41 2.53
N LEU A 359 15.79 -25.20 3.18
CA LEU A 359 15.10 -23.91 3.13
C LEU A 359 16.01 -22.76 3.62
N ASP A 360 16.76 -22.99 4.69
CA ASP A 360 17.70 -22.03 5.24
C ASP A 360 18.85 -21.74 4.29
N LEU A 361 19.35 -22.78 3.60
CA LEU A 361 20.38 -22.62 2.59
C LEU A 361 19.90 -21.73 1.44
N LEU A 362 18.65 -21.89 1.02
CA LEU A 362 18.05 -21.12 -0.08
C LEU A 362 17.78 -19.67 0.35
N LEU A 363 17.14 -19.45 1.49
CA LEU A 363 16.61 -18.13 1.86
C LEU A 363 17.53 -17.32 2.77
N LEU A 364 18.37 -17.96 3.57
CA LEU A 364 19.08 -17.25 4.65
C LEU A 364 20.56 -17.17 4.41
N THR A 365 21.11 -17.93 3.46
CA THR A 365 22.54 -17.91 3.23
C THR A 365 22.96 -16.99 2.10
N VAL A 366 23.91 -16.11 2.38
CA VAL A 366 24.55 -15.28 1.36
C VAL A 366 25.81 -15.99 0.87
N ALA A 367 25.85 -16.29 -0.42
CA ALA A 367 27.03 -16.86 -1.06
C ALA A 367 28.14 -15.79 -1.19
N LYS A 368 29.31 -16.04 -0.61
CA LYS A 368 30.50 -15.20 -0.81
C LYS A 368 31.74 -16.05 -1.10
N PRO A 369 32.53 -15.74 -2.14
CA PRO A 369 33.80 -16.42 -2.39
C PRO A 369 34.81 -16.03 -1.32
N ARG A 370 35.53 -17.00 -0.77
CA ARG A 370 36.57 -16.82 0.25
C ARG A 370 37.69 -17.83 0.03
N LYS A 371 38.90 -17.42 0.37
CA LYS A 371 40.07 -18.29 0.35
C LYS A 371 40.21 -19.02 1.69
N ILE A 372 40.60 -20.28 1.65
CA ILE A 372 40.97 -21.03 2.85
C ILE A 372 42.42 -20.72 3.20
N HIS A 373 42.66 -20.24 4.42
CA HIS A 373 43.99 -20.02 4.97
C HIS A 373 44.38 -21.16 5.92
N ALA A 374 45.67 -21.25 6.26
CA ALA A 374 46.18 -22.27 7.18
C ALA A 374 45.53 -22.20 8.58
N ASP A 375 45.07 -21.01 9.00
CA ASP A 375 44.36 -20.80 10.26
C ASP A 375 42.82 -20.74 10.10
N GLY A 376 42.29 -21.10 8.92
CA GLY A 376 40.86 -21.20 8.64
C GLY A 376 40.36 -20.18 7.62
N ILE A 377 39.05 -19.93 7.62
CA ILE A 377 38.41 -18.96 6.72
C ILE A 377 38.15 -17.66 7.47
N HIS A 378 38.55 -16.53 6.88
CA HIS A 378 38.34 -15.21 7.47
C HIS A 378 37.11 -14.54 6.86
N PHE A 379 36.13 -14.21 7.71
CA PHE A 379 34.94 -13.51 7.27
C PHE A 379 34.42 -12.58 8.37
N GLN A 380 34.16 -11.31 8.01
CA GLN A 380 33.68 -10.30 8.96
C GLN A 380 34.56 -10.24 10.22
N SER A 381 35.88 -10.19 10.08
CA SER A 381 36.88 -10.21 11.18
C SER A 381 36.72 -11.35 12.19
N LEU A 382 35.98 -12.39 11.83
CA LEU A 382 35.88 -13.65 12.56
C LEU A 382 36.62 -14.73 11.78
N ARG A 383 37.03 -15.76 12.50
CA ARG A 383 37.79 -16.89 11.96
C ARG A 383 37.00 -18.16 12.16
N TYR A 384 36.78 -18.88 11.06
CA TYR A 384 36.00 -20.11 11.04
C TYR A 384 36.90 -21.29 10.76
N LEU A 385 36.75 -22.35 11.55
CA LEU A 385 37.61 -23.52 11.52
C LEU A 385 36.77 -24.80 11.48
N ASP A 386 37.26 -25.76 10.71
CA ASP A 386 36.86 -27.16 10.74
C ASP A 386 38.06 -28.00 10.25
N PRO A 387 38.37 -29.16 10.86
CA PRO A 387 39.50 -29.99 10.45
C PRO A 387 39.46 -30.42 8.98
N THR A 388 38.27 -30.54 8.38
CA THR A 388 38.09 -30.93 6.97
C THR A 388 38.67 -29.90 6.00
N LEU A 389 38.85 -28.64 6.43
CA LEU A 389 39.42 -27.58 5.61
C LEU A 389 40.93 -27.75 5.33
N ALA A 390 41.63 -28.57 6.12
CA ALA A 390 43.09 -28.73 5.99
C ALA A 390 43.52 -29.21 4.60
N ALA A 391 42.72 -30.06 3.95
CA ALA A 391 43.00 -30.57 2.60
C ALA A 391 42.77 -29.55 1.48
N TYR A 392 42.17 -28.40 1.79
CA TYR A 392 41.75 -27.37 0.83
C TYR A 392 42.42 -26.02 1.12
N VAL A 393 43.48 -25.98 1.92
CA VAL A 393 44.22 -24.75 2.22
C VAL A 393 44.80 -24.16 0.94
N GLY A 394 44.50 -22.90 0.67
CA GLY A 394 44.92 -22.20 -0.54
C GLY A 394 43.88 -22.22 -1.67
N GLU A 395 42.82 -23.03 -1.57
CA GLU A 395 41.71 -23.07 -2.52
C GLU A 395 40.68 -21.97 -2.24
N ASP A 396 39.93 -21.61 -3.29
CA ASP A 396 38.77 -20.72 -3.20
C ASP A 396 37.49 -21.54 -2.97
N VAL A 397 36.69 -21.10 -2.01
CA VAL A 397 35.42 -21.72 -1.62
C VAL A 397 34.31 -20.69 -1.56
N THR A 398 33.08 -21.13 -1.76
CA THR A 398 31.89 -20.33 -1.52
C THR A 398 31.42 -20.57 -0.09
N ILE A 399 31.39 -19.54 0.73
CA ILE A 399 30.77 -19.62 2.05
C ILE A 399 29.31 -19.19 1.96
N ARG A 400 28.48 -19.86 2.74
CA ARG A 400 27.05 -19.59 2.91
C ARG A 400 26.79 -19.48 4.42
N TYR A 401 26.21 -18.37 4.87
CA TYR A 401 26.03 -18.06 6.30
C TYR A 401 24.68 -17.40 6.58
N ASP A 402 24.03 -17.73 7.70
CA ASP A 402 22.84 -16.98 8.17
C ASP A 402 23.33 -15.66 8.80
N PRO A 403 22.94 -14.50 8.29
CA PRO A 403 23.33 -13.21 8.87
C PRO A 403 22.74 -12.95 10.27
N ARG A 404 21.79 -13.76 10.77
CA ARG A 404 21.35 -13.73 12.17
C ARG A 404 22.25 -14.53 13.09
N ASP A 405 23.02 -15.47 12.55
CA ASP A 405 23.90 -16.33 13.32
C ASP A 405 25.25 -16.53 12.61
N LEU A 406 26.25 -15.76 13.07
CA LEU A 406 27.63 -15.87 12.60
C LEU A 406 28.47 -16.84 13.45
N ALA A 407 27.86 -17.68 14.29
CA ALA A 407 28.61 -18.71 15.01
C ALA A 407 29.14 -19.80 14.07
N GLU A 408 28.47 -20.03 12.94
CA GLU A 408 28.89 -21.02 11.94
C GLU A 408 28.72 -20.53 10.50
N ILE A 409 29.51 -21.11 9.60
CA ILE A 409 29.36 -20.96 8.15
C ILE A 409 29.35 -22.34 7.48
N ARG A 410 28.61 -22.45 6.39
CA ARG A 410 28.61 -23.62 5.50
C ARG A 410 29.58 -23.34 4.36
N VAL A 411 30.49 -24.26 4.11
CA VAL A 411 31.56 -24.11 3.11
C VAL A 411 31.26 -25.01 1.92
N PHE A 412 31.36 -24.45 0.72
CA PHE A 412 31.13 -25.14 -0.55
C PHE A 412 32.37 -25.03 -1.43
N HIS A 413 32.83 -26.14 -1.99
CA HIS A 413 33.92 -26.17 -2.97
C HIS A 413 33.35 -26.70 -4.28
N GLN A 414 33.50 -25.93 -5.37
CA GLN A 414 32.92 -26.25 -6.68
C GLN A 414 31.41 -26.58 -6.59
N ASP A 415 30.66 -25.72 -5.89
CA ASP A 415 29.21 -25.85 -5.62
C ASP A 415 28.77 -27.11 -4.86
N ARG A 416 29.71 -27.90 -4.36
CA ARG A 416 29.44 -29.05 -3.49
C ARG A 416 29.67 -28.68 -2.04
N TYR A 417 28.73 -29.06 -1.18
CA TYR A 417 28.88 -28.87 0.27
C TYR A 417 30.12 -29.63 0.75
N LEU A 418 31.01 -28.91 1.44
CA LEU A 418 32.25 -29.44 1.98
C LEU A 418 32.12 -29.74 3.48
N THR A 419 31.87 -28.71 4.28
CA THR A 419 31.79 -28.84 5.74
C THR A 419 31.09 -27.63 6.37
N ARG A 420 30.80 -27.73 7.67
CA ARG A 420 30.33 -26.64 8.53
C ARG A 420 31.49 -26.16 9.39
N ALA A 421 31.93 -24.93 9.18
CA ALA A 421 33.03 -24.33 9.93
C ALA A 421 32.50 -23.42 11.04
N ILE A 422 33.04 -23.58 12.25
CA ILE A 422 32.56 -22.89 13.46
C ILE A 422 33.52 -21.75 13.79
N CYS A 423 32.98 -20.63 14.26
CA CYS A 423 33.74 -19.52 14.83
C CYS A 423 34.08 -19.82 16.30
N PRO A 424 35.35 -20.09 16.66
CA PRO A 424 35.69 -20.42 18.05
C PRO A 424 35.39 -19.27 19.03
N GLN A 425 35.44 -18.01 18.56
CA GLN A 425 35.15 -16.83 19.40
C GLN A 425 33.66 -16.67 19.74
N LEU A 426 32.77 -17.32 18.98
CA LEU A 426 31.32 -17.23 19.16
C LEU A 426 30.70 -18.58 19.56
N ALA A 427 31.52 -19.59 19.82
CA ALA A 427 31.05 -20.93 20.16
C ALA A 427 30.16 -20.88 21.42
N GLY A 428 28.89 -21.26 21.26
CA GLY A 428 27.88 -21.25 22.33
C GLY A 428 27.05 -19.98 22.45
N THR A 429 27.21 -19.00 21.55
CA THR A 429 26.43 -17.74 21.54
C THR A 429 25.95 -17.37 20.13
N THR A 430 24.67 -17.02 19.99
CA THR A 430 24.11 -16.52 18.71
C THR A 430 24.36 -15.02 18.59
N VAL A 431 25.12 -14.60 17.57
CA VAL A 431 25.43 -13.19 17.31
C VAL A 431 25.13 -12.85 15.86
N SER A 432 24.34 -11.81 15.62
CA SER A 432 23.97 -11.39 14.27
C SER A 432 25.03 -10.50 13.64
N LEU A 433 25.06 -10.47 12.29
CA LEU A 433 25.90 -9.55 11.52
C LEU A 433 25.61 -8.07 11.86
N LYS A 434 24.35 -7.75 12.17
CA LYS A 434 23.96 -6.39 12.57
C LYS A 434 24.58 -6.00 13.91
N ASP A 435 24.63 -6.91 14.89
CA ASP A 435 25.22 -6.65 16.20
C ASP A 435 26.73 -6.38 16.08
N ILE A 436 27.43 -7.21 15.30
CA ILE A 436 28.86 -7.03 15.02
C ILE A 436 29.10 -5.68 14.33
N THR A 437 28.30 -5.35 13.32
CA THR A 437 28.42 -4.10 12.59
C THR A 437 28.13 -2.90 13.49
N ALA A 438 27.13 -3.00 14.36
CA ALA A 438 26.76 -1.96 15.31
C ALA A 438 27.88 -1.74 16.35
N ALA A 439 28.43 -2.82 16.93
CA ALA A 439 29.53 -2.76 17.87
C ALA A 439 30.79 -2.13 17.25
N ARG A 440 31.14 -2.50 16.01
CA ARG A 440 32.25 -1.88 15.26
C ARG A 440 32.02 -0.40 15.03
N ASN A 441 30.82 -0.03 14.59
CA ASN A 441 30.48 1.36 14.35
C ASN A 441 30.50 2.18 15.64
N ALA A 442 30.07 1.62 16.77
CA ALA A 442 30.18 2.25 18.07
C ALA A 442 31.65 2.51 18.45
N ARG A 443 32.51 1.50 18.32
CA ARG A 443 33.96 1.64 18.59
C ARG A 443 34.64 2.64 17.66
N ARG A 444 34.32 2.62 16.36
CA ARG A 444 34.85 3.59 15.39
C ARG A 444 34.45 5.01 15.77
N ARG A 445 33.20 5.23 16.21
CA ARG A 445 32.74 6.57 16.66
C ARG A 445 33.48 7.03 17.91
N GLU A 446 33.69 6.14 18.89
CA GLU A 446 34.45 6.43 20.11
C GLU A 446 35.87 6.89 19.76
N LEU A 447 36.60 6.11 18.95
CA LEU A 447 37.95 6.44 18.49
C LEU A 447 37.98 7.76 17.71
N THR A 448 36.98 8.01 16.84
CA THR A 448 36.85 9.28 16.11
C THR A 448 36.62 10.45 17.06
N GLY A 449 35.84 10.24 18.13
CA GLY A 449 35.64 11.23 19.19
C GLY A 449 36.94 11.55 19.94
N THR A 450 37.70 10.52 20.33
CA THR A 450 39.01 10.68 20.96
C THR A 450 39.99 11.41 20.04
N LEU A 451 40.03 11.09 18.74
CA LEU A 451 40.85 11.80 17.76
C LEU A 451 40.47 13.28 17.71
N ARG A 452 39.18 13.61 17.54
CA ARG A 452 38.69 15.01 17.54
C ARG A 452 39.06 15.75 18.83
N GLN A 453 38.91 15.10 19.98
CA GLN A 453 39.27 15.69 21.27
C GLN A 453 40.77 15.97 21.34
N ARG A 454 41.62 15.03 20.91
CA ARG A 454 43.09 15.19 20.90
C ARG A 454 43.53 16.26 19.90
N THR A 455 42.96 16.28 18.69
CA THR A 455 43.21 17.34 17.70
C THR A 455 42.81 18.70 18.25
N SER A 456 41.65 18.84 18.90
CA SER A 456 41.23 20.09 19.55
C SER A 456 42.14 20.53 20.70
N VAL A 457 42.78 19.60 21.43
CA VAL A 457 43.78 19.93 22.45
C VAL A 457 45.07 20.42 21.80
N VAL A 458 45.54 19.74 20.75
CA VAL A 458 46.72 20.15 19.98
C VAL A 458 46.51 21.53 19.34
N ASP A 459 45.39 21.76 18.67
CA ASP A 459 45.06 23.05 18.05
C ASP A 459 45.05 24.18 19.09
N ARG A 460 44.49 23.94 20.29
CA ARG A 460 44.52 24.91 21.39
C ARG A 460 45.94 25.18 21.90
N LEU A 461 46.76 24.14 22.07
CA LEU A 461 48.14 24.30 22.58
C LEU A 461 49.05 24.95 21.54
N LEU A 462 48.90 24.62 20.25
CA LEU A 462 49.64 25.26 19.16
C LEU A 462 49.21 26.71 18.93
N ALA A 463 47.91 27.02 19.02
CA ALA A 463 47.42 28.40 18.95
C ALA A 463 48.01 29.30 20.06
N VAL A 464 48.28 28.73 21.24
CA VAL A 464 48.96 29.42 22.36
C VAL A 464 50.44 29.67 22.08
N HIS A 465 51.10 28.86 21.24
CA HIS A 465 52.52 29.00 20.89
C HIS A 465 52.76 29.89 19.65
N THR A 466 51.71 30.29 18.91
CA THR A 466 51.81 31.20 17.76
C THR A 466 51.65 32.69 18.09
N THR A 467 51.51 33.08 19.36
CA THR A 467 51.58 34.49 19.76
C THR A 467 53.02 34.94 20.02
N SER A 468 53.75 35.21 18.94
CA SER A 468 54.76 36.27 18.90
C SER A 468 54.34 37.26 17.80
N PRO A 469 54.29 38.58 18.07
CA PRO A 469 53.76 39.55 17.13
C PRO A 469 54.78 39.81 16.01
N GLY A 470 54.57 39.22 14.83
CA GLY A 470 55.17 39.66 13.57
C GLY A 470 54.29 40.72 12.91
N PRO A 471 54.85 41.67 12.15
CA PRO A 471 54.16 42.90 11.76
C PRO A 471 52.99 42.64 10.81
N LEU A 472 51.94 43.45 10.99
CA LEU A 472 50.69 43.47 10.23
C LEU A 472 50.94 43.53 8.73
N VAL A 473 50.67 42.43 8.03
CA VAL A 473 50.39 42.46 6.59
C VAL A 473 48.88 42.59 6.44
N GLN A 474 48.44 43.71 5.86
CA GLN A 474 47.04 43.93 5.50
C GLN A 474 46.66 42.97 4.36
N GLU A 475 45.63 42.15 4.58
CA GLU A 475 45.00 41.38 3.50
C GLU A 475 44.13 42.31 2.62
N PRO A 476 44.12 42.15 1.28
CA PRO A 476 43.24 42.90 0.39
C PRO A 476 41.77 42.46 0.54
N PRO A 477 40.80 43.31 0.17
CA PRO A 477 39.38 43.02 0.36
C PRO A 477 38.90 41.83 -0.50
N ALA A 478 37.94 41.10 0.08
CA ALA A 478 37.38 39.86 -0.43
C ALA A 478 36.82 39.97 -1.87
N GLY A 479 37.35 39.12 -2.76
CA GLY A 479 36.73 38.83 -4.05
C GLY A 479 35.53 37.87 -3.91
N PRO A 480 34.62 37.84 -4.89
CA PRO A 480 33.36 37.10 -4.81
C PRO A 480 33.57 35.58 -4.75
N GLU A 481 32.79 34.91 -3.88
CA GLU A 481 32.78 33.46 -3.68
C GLU A 481 32.51 32.68 -4.98
N GLU A 482 33.46 31.86 -5.41
CA GLU A 482 33.22 30.86 -6.45
C GLU A 482 32.34 29.72 -5.93
N PRO A 483 31.38 29.22 -6.74
CA PRO A 483 30.48 28.16 -6.33
C PRO A 483 31.23 26.82 -6.19
N ARG A 484 31.09 26.19 -5.02
CA ARG A 484 31.69 24.89 -4.68
C ARG A 484 31.31 23.80 -5.70
N PRO A 485 32.26 22.96 -6.15
CA PRO A 485 31.99 21.94 -7.17
C PRO A 485 31.06 20.84 -6.65
N LYS A 486 30.05 20.48 -7.45
CA LYS A 486 29.13 19.37 -7.17
C LYS A 486 29.88 18.03 -7.20
N LEU A 487 29.68 17.23 -6.15
CA LEU A 487 30.14 15.85 -6.03
C LEU A 487 29.66 15.00 -7.24
N ARG A 488 30.59 14.45 -8.02
CA ARG A 488 30.31 13.48 -9.08
C ARG A 488 29.92 12.13 -8.46
N ARG A 489 28.77 11.59 -8.85
CA ARG A 489 28.40 10.18 -8.59
C ARG A 489 29.08 9.32 -9.66
N TYR A 490 29.85 8.32 -9.24
CA TYR A 490 30.35 7.29 -10.14
C TYR A 490 29.21 6.32 -10.50
N ARG A 491 29.17 5.93 -11.78
CA ARG A 491 28.35 4.86 -12.33
C ARG A 491 29.25 3.63 -12.35
N GLU A 492 28.83 2.56 -11.68
CA GLU A 492 29.43 1.24 -11.92
C GLU A 492 28.80 0.69 -13.20
N GLU A 493 29.66 0.34 -14.17
CA GLU A 493 29.30 -0.42 -15.37
C GLU A 493 29.13 -1.91 -15.06
#